data_AF-A0A965MLS1-F1
#
_entry.id   AF-A0A965MLS1-F1
#
_cell.length_a   1.000
_cell.length_b   1.000
_cell.length_c   1.000
_cell.angle_alpha   90.00
_cell.angle_beta   90.00
_cell.angle_gamma   90.00
#
_symmetry.space_group_name_H-M   'P 1'
#
loop_
_entity.id
_entity.type
_entity.pdbx_description
1 polymer ?
#
loop_
_entity_poly.entity_id
_entity_poly.type
_entity_poly.pdbx_seq_one_letter_code
_entity_poly.pdbx_strand_id
1 'polypeptide(L)'
;MMEAGCNVRTMVHRIDCYWETLGDARDFKMSSEIGLWVGKNEKVLDKKRETDVVQLLHEQFPGLRFIASRDDHGRLARWQA
;
A
#
# COMPACT_ATOMS: atom_id res chain seq x y z
N MET A 1 17.75 8.83 4.66
CA MET A 1 17.46 7.40 4.88
C MET A 1 17.06 6.84 3.52
N MET A 2 17.56 5.66 3.13
CA MET A 2 17.13 5.05 1.85
C MET A 2 15.80 4.35 2.06
N GLU A 3 14.82 4.65 1.22
CA GLU A 3 13.48 4.05 1.26
C GLU A 3 13.31 3.14 0.05
N ALA A 4 12.65 2.01 0.29
CA ALA A 4 12.10 1.17 -0.77
C ALA A 4 10.59 1.36 -0.82
N GLY A 5 9.98 1.02 -1.95
CA GLY A 5 8.54 1.19 -2.11
C GLY A 5 7.95 0.34 -3.21
N CYS A 6 6.63 0.28 -3.22
CA CYS A 6 5.86 -0.33 -4.28
C CYS A 6 4.64 0.52 -4.61
N ASN A 7 4.27 0.50 -5.89
CA ASN A 7 2.99 0.99 -6.37
C ASN A 7 2.15 -0.22 -6.76
N VAL A 8 0.95 -0.33 -6.20
CA VAL A 8 -0.01 -1.39 -6.51
C VAL A 8 -1.33 -0.75 -6.90
N ARG A 9 -2.00 -1.34 -7.88
CA ARG A 9 -3.29 -0.85 -8.38
C ARG A 9 -4.35 -1.93 -8.27
N THR A 10 -5.53 -1.50 -7.84
CA THR A 10 -6.81 -2.21 -7.92
C THR A 10 -7.67 -1.53 -9.00
N MET A 11 -8.89 -2.02 -9.23
CA MET A 11 -9.81 -1.36 -10.16
C MET A 11 -10.15 0.07 -9.74
N VAL A 12 -10.22 0.37 -8.44
CA VAL A 12 -10.61 1.69 -7.93
C VAL A 12 -9.42 2.48 -7.37
N HIS A 13 -8.50 1.82 -6.66
CA HIS A 13 -7.43 2.48 -5.91
C HIS A 13 -6.06 2.30 -6.55
N ARG A 14 -5.29 3.39 -6.59
CA ARG A 14 -3.83 3.39 -6.74
C ARG A 14 -3.22 3.57 -5.37
N ILE A 15 -2.35 2.64 -5.01
CA ILE A 15 -1.79 2.51 -3.68
C ILE A 15 -0.27 2.66 -3.76
N ASP A 16 0.27 3.63 -3.06
CA ASP A 16 1.71 3.83 -2.90
C ASP A 16 2.11 3.46 -1.47
N CYS A 17 3.11 2.58 -1.32
CA CYS A 17 3.64 2.16 -0.02
C CYS A 17 5.15 2.35 -0.01
N TYR A 18 5.68 2.91 1.08
CA TYR A 18 7.13 3.00 1.32
C TYR A 18 7.50 2.45 2.69
N TRP A 19 8.69 1.88 2.77
CA TRP A 19 9.30 1.36 3.99
C TRP A 19 10.80 1.64 4.00
N GLU A 20 11.41 1.49 5.17
CA GLU A 20 12.87 1.56 5.31
C GLU A 20 13.52 0.39 4.58
N THR A 21 14.48 0.65 3.68
CA THR A 21 15.06 -0.42 2.85
C THR A 21 15.58 -1.57 3.70
N LEU A 22 15.11 -2.77 3.36
CA LEU A 22 15.60 -4.01 3.92
C LEU A 22 16.76 -4.56 3.07
N GLY A 23 17.00 -4.00 1.88
CA GLY A 23 18.04 -4.43 0.96
C GLY A 23 17.55 -5.48 -0.04
N ASP A 24 17.83 -5.21 -1.32
CA ASP A 24 17.63 -6.04 -2.52
C ASP A 24 16.48 -7.05 -2.42
N ALA A 25 16.80 -8.33 -2.20
CA ALA A 25 15.83 -9.43 -2.22
C ALA A 25 14.74 -9.31 -1.14
N ARG A 26 15.03 -8.66 0.00
CA ARG A 26 14.04 -8.43 1.07
C ARG A 26 13.05 -7.35 0.68
N ASP A 27 13.50 -6.29 0.01
CA ASP A 27 12.61 -5.26 -0.54
C ASP A 27 11.72 -5.83 -1.65
N PHE A 28 12.28 -6.69 -2.51
CA PHE A 28 11.50 -7.38 -3.53
C PHE A 28 10.44 -8.31 -2.92
N LYS A 29 10.80 -9.04 -1.86
CA LYS A 29 9.86 -9.90 -1.13
C LYS A 29 8.73 -9.07 -0.49
N MET A 30 9.06 -7.96 0.18
CA MET A 30 8.05 -7.09 0.80
C MET A 30 7.10 -6.49 -0.25
N SER A 31 7.64 -5.99 -1.36
CA SER A 31 6.84 -5.53 -2.50
C SER A 31 5.90 -6.62 -3.04
N SER A 32 6.41 -7.85 -3.16
CA SER A 32 5.60 -9.00 -3.61
C SER A 32 4.50 -9.38 -2.60
N GLU A 33 4.78 -9.35 -1.31
CA GLU A 33 3.79 -9.64 -0.26
C GLU A 33 2.67 -8.61 -0.24
N ILE A 34 3.00 -7.32 -0.36
CA ILE A 34 2.01 -6.23 -0.47
C ILE A 34 1.17 -6.43 -1.73
N GLY A 35 1.79 -6.65 -2.89
CA GLY A 35 1.08 -6.87 -4.15
C GLY A 35 0.13 -8.08 -4.10
N LEU A 36 0.59 -9.21 -3.54
CA LEU A 36 -0.23 -10.41 -3.36
C LEU A 36 -1.40 -10.19 -2.40
N TRP A 37 -1.18 -9.48 -1.29
CA TRP A 37 -2.24 -9.18 -0.34
C TRP A 37 -3.28 -8.25 -0.95
N VAL A 38 -2.87 -7.20 -1.66
CA VAL A 38 -3.78 -6.28 -2.37
C VAL A 38 -4.58 -7.05 -3.42
N GLY A 39 -3.94 -7.89 -4.24
CA GLY A 39 -4.63 -8.69 -5.25
C GLY A 39 -5.65 -9.67 -4.66
N LYS A 40 -5.32 -10.32 -3.53
CA LYS A 40 -6.27 -11.22 -2.83
C LYS A 40 -7.47 -10.47 -2.24
N ASN A 41 -7.28 -9.22 -1.84
CA ASN A 41 -8.30 -8.40 -1.16
C ASN A 41 -8.95 -7.36 -2.08
N GLU A 42 -8.64 -7.34 -3.38
CA GLU A 42 -9.05 -6.30 -4.34
C GLU A 42 -10.55 -5.98 -4.27
N LYS A 43 -11.41 -7.00 -4.34
CA LYS A 43 -12.87 -6.82 -4.28
C LYS A 43 -13.39 -6.18 -2.99
N VAL A 44 -12.65 -6.32 -1.89
CA VAL A 44 -12.98 -5.70 -0.60
C VAL A 44 -12.46 -4.26 -0.59
N LEU A 45 -11.23 -4.05 -1.05
CA LEU A 45 -10.59 -2.74 -1.13
C LEU A 45 -11.36 -1.80 -2.05
N ASP A 46 -11.83 -2.26 -3.22
CA ASP A 46 -12.60 -1.46 -4.18
C ASP A 46 -13.96 -0.95 -3.64
N LYS A 47 -14.44 -1.52 -2.52
CA LYS A 47 -15.68 -1.09 -1.87
C LYS A 47 -15.44 -0.18 -0.66
N LYS A 48 -14.18 0.09 -0.34
CA LYS A 48 -13.76 0.84 0.84
C LYS A 48 -13.41 2.27 0.45
N ARG A 49 -13.45 3.18 1.42
CA ARG A 49 -12.91 4.53 1.23
C ARG A 49 -11.39 4.47 1.30
N GLU A 50 -10.73 5.47 0.73
CA GLU A 50 -9.27 5.56 0.69
C GLU A 50 -8.67 5.51 2.11
N THR A 51 -9.35 6.14 3.09
CA THR A 51 -8.97 6.11 4.51
C THR A 51 -8.96 4.71 5.09
N ASP A 52 -9.97 3.90 4.75
CA ASP A 52 -10.07 2.53 5.24
C ASP A 52 -9.02 1.63 4.56
N VAL A 53 -8.74 1.87 3.26
CA VAL A 53 -7.68 1.16 2.53
C VAL A 53 -6.31 1.43 3.16
N VAL A 54 -6.01 2.70 3.46
CA VAL A 54 -4.78 3.10 4.15
C VAL A 54 -4.67 2.44 5.53
N GLN A 55 -5.76 2.45 6.30
CA GLN A 55 -5.79 1.84 7.62
C GLN A 55 -5.54 0.32 7.55
N LEU A 56 -6.22 -0.40 6.65
CA LEU A 56 -6.05 -1.84 6.50
C LEU A 56 -4.62 -2.23 6.10
N LEU A 57 -3.98 -1.44 5.23
CA LEU A 57 -2.58 -1.65 4.85
C LEU A 57 -1.64 -1.40 6.02
N HIS A 58 -1.89 -0.37 6.83
CA HIS A 58 -1.09 -0.08 8.02
C HIS A 58 -1.20 -1.21 9.05
N GLU A 59 -2.42 -1.71 9.30
CA GLU A 59 -2.66 -2.84 10.20
C GLU A 59 -2.01 -4.14 9.72
N GLN A 60 -2.07 -4.41 8.41
CA GLN A 60 -1.50 -5.61 7.82
C GLN A 60 0.04 -5.56 7.71
N PHE A 61 0.59 -4.38 7.45
CA PHE A 61 2.00 -4.13 7.23
C PHE A 61 2.49 -2.99 8.14
N PRO A 62 2.64 -3.23 9.45
CA PRO A 62 3.04 -2.20 10.42
C PRO A 62 4.47 -1.67 10.22
N GLY A 63 5.27 -2.33 9.37
CA GLY A 63 6.60 -1.86 8.98
C GLY A 63 6.62 -0.79 7.88
N LEU A 64 5.46 -0.45 7.31
CA LEU A 64 5.36 0.65 6.36
C LEU A 64 5.61 1.98 7.08
N ARG A 65 6.32 2.88 6.40
CA ARG A 65 6.57 4.26 6.86
C ARG A 65 5.60 5.24 6.22
N PHE A 66 5.10 4.90 5.03
CA PHE A 66 4.15 5.71 4.30
C PHE A 66 3.19 4.81 3.52
N ILE A 67 1.92 5.23 3.51
CA ILE A 67 0.88 4.63 2.69
C ILE A 67 0.04 5.76 2.11
N ALA A 68 -0.24 5.72 0.81
CA ALA A 68 -1.24 6.56 0.19
C ALA A 68 -2.19 5.70 -0.65
N SER A 69 -3.47 6.02 -0.60
CA SER A 69 -4.48 5.47 -1.50
C SER A 69 -5.19 6.61 -2.20
N ARG A 70 -5.21 6.55 -3.53
CA ARG A 70 -5.90 7.51 -4.39
C ARG A 70 -6.89 6.78 -5.27
N ASP A 71 -8.10 7.32 -5.41
CA ASP A 71 -9.06 6.82 -6.41
C ASP A 71 -8.97 7.59 -7.74
N ASP A 72 -9.66 7.09 -8.76
CA ASP A 72 -9.70 7.75 -10.07
C ASP A 72 -10.52 9.06 -10.08
N HIS A 73 -11.19 9.43 -8.98
CA HIS A 73 -11.85 10.72 -8.78
C HIS A 73 -10.99 11.77 -8.08
N GLY A 74 -9.74 11.43 -7.74
CA GLY A 74 -8.78 12.34 -7.12
C GLY A 74 -8.91 12.47 -5.60
N ARG A 75 -9.74 11.64 -4.95
CA ARG A 75 -9.76 11.50 -3.49
C ARG A 75 -8.47 10.81 -3.05
N LEU A 76 -7.90 11.29 -1.96
CA LEU A 76 -6.60 10.83 -1.46
C LEU A 76 -6.67 10.69 0.06
N ALA A 77 -6.30 9.52 0.54
CA ALA A 77 -5.93 9.32 1.94
C ALA A 77 -4.44 8.97 2.03
N ARG A 78 -3.80 9.41 3.11
CA ARG A 78 -2.41 9.08 3.40
C ARG A 78 -2.18 8.86 4.88
N TRP A 79 -1.23 8.01 5.19
CA TRP A 79 -0.70 7.79 6.52
C TRP A 79 0.83 7.79 6.45
N GLN A 80 1.47 8.33 7.49
CA GLN A 80 2.92 8.45 7.60
C GLN A 80 3.33 8.35 9.07
N ALA A 81 4.40 7.58 9.35
CA ALA A 81 5.00 7.42 10.68
C ALA A 81 6.27 8.26 10.87
#